data_AF-B0E595-F1
#
_entry.id   AF-B0E595-F1
#
_cell.length_a   1.000
_cell.length_b   1.000
_cell.length_c   1.000
_cell.angle_alpha   90.00
_cell.angle_beta   90.00
_cell.angle_gamma   90.00
#
_symmetry.space_group_name_H-M   'P 1'
#
loop_
_entity.id
_entity.type
_entity.pdbx_description
1 polymer ?
#
loop_
_entity_poly.entity_id
_entity_poly.type
_entity_poly.pdbx_seq_one_letter_code
_entity_poly.pdbx_strand_id
1 'polypeptide(L)'
;MACQFVKEEHQRVKKFLNFDDRQDYDDAHRGFIADIPDGIIKSEDDSIVYNINETNFLEDECPETVNPSLWRQCQLNRVHGLFEVIKGKIYQFRGYDIANMTFIKGEKGWIVIDTLCSVPGCKAGLELFRSHVDRLPITAVIITHSHGDHCGGLEAVLEENTVVYWPMNLREEFVSEKMLAGVAMDRRCVYMFGQNLPQSKEGFIGCGLGQAGCQGSKSHL
;
A
#
# COMPACT_ATOMS: atom_id res chain seq x y z
N MET A 1 -14.84 -25.14 -0.76
CA MET A 1 -16.13 -24.95 -0.04
C MET A 1 -15.89 -25.06 1.46
N ALA A 2 -16.48 -24.17 2.25
CA ALA A 2 -16.34 -24.18 3.71
C ALA A 2 -17.26 -25.23 4.37
N CYS A 3 -16.83 -25.81 5.50
CA CYS A 3 -17.69 -26.72 6.27
C CYS A 3 -18.77 -25.95 7.03
N GLN A 4 -19.79 -26.67 7.51
CA GLN A 4 -20.95 -26.07 8.17
C GLN A 4 -20.57 -25.19 9.38
N PHE A 5 -19.62 -25.63 10.21
CA PHE A 5 -19.12 -24.85 11.35
C PHE A 5 -18.55 -23.49 10.92
N VAL A 6 -17.74 -23.45 9.85
CA VAL A 6 -17.16 -22.19 9.34
C VAL A 6 -18.26 -21.25 8.82
N LYS A 7 -19.25 -21.79 8.10
CA LYS A 7 -20.37 -20.99 7.61
C LYS A 7 -21.16 -20.37 8.77
N GLU A 8 -21.41 -21.12 9.83
CA GLU A 8 -22.10 -20.62 11.03
C GLU A 8 -21.32 -19.51 11.73
N GLU A 9 -20.00 -19.64 11.88
CA GLU A 9 -19.16 -18.56 12.44
C GLU A 9 -19.19 -17.31 11.56
N HIS A 10 -19.12 -17.44 10.23
CA HIS A 10 -19.26 -16.29 9.32
C HIS A 10 -20.62 -15.60 9.46
N GLN A 11 -21.70 -16.36 9.68
CA GLN A 11 -23.02 -15.78 9.94
C GLN A 11 -23.09 -15.07 11.30
N ARG A 12 -22.37 -15.54 12.32
CA ARG A 12 -22.26 -14.81 13.60
C ARG A 12 -21.57 -13.46 13.42
N VAL A 13 -20.49 -13.39 12.63
CA VAL A 13 -19.82 -12.13 12.29
C VAL A 13 -20.77 -11.17 11.59
N LYS A 14 -21.53 -11.65 10.60
CA LYS A 14 -22.54 -10.84 9.87
C LYS A 14 -23.62 -10.25 10.77
N LYS A 15 -24.01 -10.96 11.84
CA LYS A 15 -25.01 -10.48 12.81
C LYS A 15 -24.42 -9.56 13.88
N PHE A 16 -23.14 -9.70 14.19
CA PHE A 16 -22.46 -8.94 15.23
C PHE A 16 -22.02 -7.55 14.76
N LEU A 17 -21.57 -7.42 13.51
CA LEU A 17 -21.10 -6.17 12.93
C LEU A 17 -22.17 -5.49 12.07
N ASN A 18 -22.12 -4.16 11.99
CA ASN A 18 -22.98 -3.37 11.12
C ASN A 18 -22.42 -3.31 9.69
N PHE A 19 -22.84 -4.22 8.80
CA PHE A 19 -22.44 -4.21 7.39
C PHE A 19 -23.20 -3.20 6.53
N ASP A 20 -24.31 -2.65 7.04
CA ASP A 20 -25.09 -1.59 6.38
C ASP A 20 -24.39 -0.23 6.49
N ASP A 21 -23.42 -0.09 7.40
CA ASP A 21 -22.53 1.07 7.44
C ASP A 21 -21.47 0.99 6.32
N ARG A 22 -21.70 1.83 5.32
CA ARG A 22 -20.89 1.93 4.09
C ARG A 22 -20.00 3.18 4.07
N GLN A 23 -19.90 3.95 5.16
CA GLN A 23 -19.15 5.21 5.20
C GLN A 23 -17.69 5.04 4.76
N ASP A 24 -17.02 3.96 5.17
CA ASP A 24 -15.63 3.70 4.76
C ASP A 24 -15.47 3.58 3.23
N TYR A 25 -16.49 3.09 2.52
CA TYR A 25 -16.43 3.01 1.06
C TYR A 25 -16.51 4.41 0.44
N ASP A 26 -17.35 5.29 0.98
CA ASP A 26 -17.45 6.67 0.51
C ASP A 26 -16.13 7.41 0.78
N ASP A 27 -15.56 7.24 1.97
CA ASP A 27 -14.28 7.87 2.36
C ASP A 27 -13.09 7.32 1.56
N ALA A 28 -13.08 6.02 1.25
CA ALA A 28 -12.05 5.41 0.42
C ALA A 28 -12.06 5.92 -1.03
N HIS A 29 -13.22 6.32 -1.57
CA HIS A 29 -13.32 6.86 -2.94
C HIS A 29 -13.22 8.39 -3.00
N ARG A 30 -13.39 9.07 -1.85
CA ARG A 30 -13.40 10.52 -1.79
C ARG A 30 -12.08 11.12 -2.30
N GLY A 31 -12.23 12.07 -3.22
CA GLY A 31 -11.09 12.81 -3.79
C GLY A 31 -10.33 12.06 -4.87
N PHE A 32 -10.83 10.94 -5.40
CA PHE A 32 -10.19 10.24 -6.51
C PHE A 32 -9.90 11.17 -7.70
N ILE A 33 -8.68 11.09 -8.24
CA ILE A 33 -8.22 11.87 -9.40
C ILE A 33 -8.01 10.94 -10.60
N ALA A 34 -7.17 9.92 -10.44
CA ALA A 34 -6.73 9.02 -11.50
C ALA A 34 -6.09 7.75 -10.93
N ASP A 35 -6.02 6.71 -11.74
CA ASP A 35 -5.30 5.47 -11.49
C ASP A 35 -4.19 5.25 -12.55
N ILE A 36 -3.37 4.22 -12.36
CA ILE A 36 -2.36 3.82 -13.34
C ILE A 36 -3.07 3.03 -14.45
N PRO A 37 -2.89 3.41 -15.74
CA PRO A 37 -3.44 2.65 -16.86
C PRO A 37 -3.11 1.16 -16.76
N ASP A 38 -4.08 0.31 -17.06
CA ASP A 38 -4.02 -1.15 -16.95
C ASP A 38 -3.81 -1.72 -15.53
N GLY A 39 -3.59 -0.87 -14.52
CA GLY A 39 -3.46 -1.28 -13.12
C GLY A 39 -2.18 -2.05 -12.78
N ILE A 40 -1.17 -1.99 -13.65
CA ILE A 40 0.08 -2.75 -13.53
C ILE A 40 1.26 -1.79 -13.35
N ILE A 41 2.08 -2.04 -12.34
CA ILE A 41 3.37 -1.38 -12.16
C ILE A 41 4.47 -2.35 -12.57
N LYS A 42 5.40 -1.86 -13.39
CA LYS A 42 6.57 -2.60 -13.84
C LYS A 42 7.86 -1.96 -13.35
N SER A 43 8.90 -2.79 -13.16
CA SER A 43 10.27 -2.32 -13.02
C SER A 43 10.91 -2.01 -14.38
N GLU A 44 12.13 -1.48 -14.36
CA GLU A 44 12.88 -1.10 -15.57
C GLU A 44 13.25 -2.28 -16.48
N ASP A 45 13.26 -3.51 -15.94
CA ASP A 45 13.45 -4.76 -16.68
C ASP A 45 12.11 -5.40 -17.14
N ASP A 46 11.02 -4.62 -17.16
CA ASP A 46 9.65 -5.03 -17.50
C ASP A 46 9.01 -6.08 -16.58
N SER A 47 9.65 -6.45 -15.47
CA SER A 47 9.05 -7.36 -14.49
C SER A 47 7.85 -6.69 -13.80
N ILE A 48 6.78 -7.44 -13.57
CA ILE A 48 5.59 -6.93 -12.85
C ILE A 48 5.93 -6.87 -11.37
N VAL A 49 5.90 -5.66 -10.80
CA VAL A 49 6.16 -5.45 -9.37
C VAL A 49 4.88 -5.26 -8.55
N TYR A 50 3.79 -4.88 -9.22
CA TYR A 50 2.45 -4.87 -8.64
C TYR A 50 1.40 -5.00 -9.75
N ASN A 51 0.31 -5.73 -9.47
CA ASN A 51 -0.81 -5.90 -10.40
C ASN A 51 -2.13 -5.93 -9.63
N ILE A 52 -2.90 -4.84 -9.71
CA ILE A 52 -4.18 -4.76 -8.99
C ILE A 52 -5.19 -5.78 -9.51
N ASN A 53 -5.07 -6.19 -10.77
CA ASN A 53 -6.02 -7.10 -11.42
C ASN A 53 -6.01 -8.50 -10.80
N GLU A 54 -4.94 -8.89 -10.11
CA GLU A 54 -4.86 -10.17 -9.39
C GLU A 54 -5.90 -10.25 -8.27
N THR A 55 -6.44 -9.10 -7.84
CA THR A 55 -7.43 -8.99 -6.77
C THR A 55 -8.85 -8.72 -7.25
N ASN A 56 -9.13 -8.78 -8.56
CA ASN A 56 -10.45 -8.45 -9.12
C ASN A 56 -11.58 -9.33 -8.59
N PHE A 57 -11.26 -10.55 -8.12
CA PHE A 57 -12.24 -11.43 -7.46
C PHE A 57 -12.85 -10.80 -6.19
N LEU A 58 -12.25 -9.75 -5.61
CA LEU A 58 -12.79 -8.99 -4.49
C LEU A 58 -14.01 -8.13 -4.86
N GLU A 59 -14.28 -7.90 -6.14
CA GLU A 59 -15.49 -7.21 -6.61
C GLU A 59 -16.74 -8.07 -6.48
N ASP A 60 -16.56 -9.39 -6.35
CA ASP A 60 -17.65 -10.34 -6.19
C ASP A 60 -18.26 -10.30 -4.77
N GLU A 61 -19.35 -11.05 -4.60
CA GLU A 61 -19.86 -11.37 -3.28
C GLU A 61 -18.85 -12.17 -2.44
N CYS A 62 -18.83 -11.88 -1.14
CA CYS A 62 -17.95 -12.58 -0.19
C CYS A 62 -18.22 -14.10 -0.21
N PRO A 63 -17.20 -14.93 -0.51
CA PRO A 63 -17.35 -16.38 -0.54
C PRO A 63 -17.51 -16.96 0.87
N GLU A 64 -18.04 -18.18 0.95
CA GLU A 64 -18.18 -18.90 2.23
C GLU A 64 -16.84 -19.24 2.89
N THR A 65 -15.73 -19.22 2.13
CA THR A 65 -14.37 -19.55 2.57
C THR A 65 -13.64 -18.40 3.24
N VAL A 66 -14.22 -17.19 3.22
CA VAL A 66 -13.58 -15.97 3.74
C VAL A 66 -14.44 -15.34 4.82
N ASN A 67 -13.80 -14.83 5.88
CA ASN A 67 -14.48 -14.04 6.89
C ASN A 67 -15.06 -12.75 6.26
N PRO A 68 -16.36 -12.47 6.41
CA PRO A 68 -17.01 -11.34 5.73
C PRO A 68 -16.48 -9.96 6.15
N SER A 69 -15.98 -9.81 7.37
CA SER A 69 -15.33 -8.57 7.81
C SER A 69 -13.98 -8.37 7.13
N LEU A 70 -13.21 -9.44 6.95
CA LEU A 70 -11.94 -9.38 6.23
C LEU A 70 -12.17 -9.10 4.74
N TRP A 71 -13.20 -9.70 4.14
CA TRP A 71 -13.59 -9.40 2.76
C TRP A 71 -13.90 -7.92 2.55
N ARG A 72 -14.71 -7.32 3.44
CA ARG A 72 -14.97 -5.87 3.45
C ARG A 72 -13.67 -5.06 3.52
N GLN A 73 -12.74 -5.44 4.41
CA GLN A 73 -11.45 -4.74 4.54
C GLN A 73 -10.60 -4.84 3.26
N CYS A 74 -10.53 -6.02 2.63
CA CYS A 74 -9.81 -6.20 1.38
C CYS A 74 -10.46 -5.41 0.22
N GLN A 75 -11.79 -5.32 0.18
CA GLN A 75 -12.50 -4.44 -0.76
C GLN A 75 -12.16 -2.97 -0.57
N LEU A 76 -11.96 -2.51 0.67
CA LEU A 76 -11.54 -1.14 0.96
C LEU A 76 -10.07 -0.92 0.59
N ASN A 77 -9.19 -1.86 0.93
CA ASN A 77 -7.75 -1.75 0.66
C ASN A 77 -7.40 -1.78 -0.82
N ARG A 78 -8.24 -2.39 -1.68
CA ARG A 78 -8.02 -2.38 -3.14
C ARG A 78 -8.44 -1.08 -3.82
N VAL A 79 -9.10 -0.15 -3.12
CA VAL A 79 -9.39 1.18 -3.66
C VAL A 79 -8.07 1.91 -3.86
N HIS A 80 -7.72 2.17 -5.11
CA HIS A 80 -6.37 2.54 -5.52
C HIS A 80 -6.37 3.77 -6.42
N GLY A 81 -5.20 4.38 -6.57
CA GLY A 81 -5.01 5.58 -7.38
C GLY A 81 -4.41 6.75 -6.62
N LEU A 82 -4.49 7.91 -7.26
CA LEU A 82 -4.16 9.22 -6.71
C LEU A 82 -5.43 9.89 -6.18
N PHE A 83 -5.37 10.37 -4.95
CA PHE A 83 -6.49 11.01 -4.26
C PHE A 83 -6.10 12.40 -3.75
N GLU A 84 -7.01 13.35 -3.84
CA GLU A 84 -6.93 14.68 -3.22
C GLU A 84 -7.54 14.65 -1.82
N VAL A 85 -6.70 14.76 -0.80
CA VAL A 85 -7.14 14.79 0.62
C VAL A 85 -7.53 16.22 1.01
N ILE A 86 -6.68 17.19 0.69
CA ILE A 86 -6.96 18.61 0.85
C ILE A 86 -6.74 19.29 -0.50
N LYS A 87 -7.77 19.97 -0.98
CA LYS A 87 -7.78 20.61 -2.29
C LYS A 87 -6.56 21.49 -2.54
N GLY A 88 -5.80 21.17 -3.58
CA GLY A 88 -4.60 21.91 -4.00
C GLY A 88 -3.40 21.79 -3.05
N LYS A 89 -3.47 20.95 -2.01
CA LYS A 89 -2.51 20.97 -0.90
C LYS A 89 -1.98 19.61 -0.49
N ILE A 90 -2.84 18.58 -0.40
CA ILE A 90 -2.44 17.26 0.06
C ILE A 90 -3.03 16.21 -0.85
N TYR A 91 -2.16 15.32 -1.34
CA TYR A 91 -2.50 14.20 -2.20
C TYR A 91 -1.95 12.91 -1.62
N GLN A 92 -2.61 11.79 -1.92
CA GLN A 92 -2.13 10.47 -1.55
C GLN A 92 -2.21 9.51 -2.73
N PHE A 93 -1.13 8.76 -2.93
CA PHE A 93 -1.10 7.58 -3.79
C PHE A 93 -1.33 6.34 -2.91
N ARG A 94 -2.38 5.58 -3.22
CA ARG A 94 -2.91 4.49 -2.37
C ARG A 94 -3.18 3.23 -3.20
N GLY A 95 -3.20 2.07 -2.52
CA GLY A 95 -3.70 0.81 -3.08
C GLY A 95 -2.80 0.15 -4.13
N TYR A 96 -1.59 0.67 -4.36
CA TYR A 96 -0.55 0.08 -5.21
C TYR A 96 0.65 -0.47 -4.42
N ASP A 97 0.58 -0.38 -3.10
CA ASP A 97 1.51 -0.93 -2.13
C ASP A 97 0.71 -1.19 -0.83
N ILE A 98 1.35 -1.78 0.18
CA ILE A 98 0.77 -1.94 1.52
C ILE A 98 0.66 -0.59 2.23
N ALA A 99 1.58 0.33 1.95
CA ALA A 99 1.62 1.68 2.48
C ALA A 99 1.06 2.71 1.49
N ASN A 100 0.80 3.91 2.01
CA ASN A 100 0.45 5.09 1.21
C ASN A 100 1.68 5.99 1.03
N MET A 101 1.75 6.69 -0.09
CA MET A 101 2.70 7.77 -0.33
C MET A 101 1.96 9.10 -0.35
N THR A 102 2.37 10.07 0.46
CA THR A 102 1.67 11.35 0.58
C THR A 102 2.50 12.50 0.01
N PHE A 103 1.84 13.42 -0.70
CA PHE A 103 2.44 14.63 -1.24
C PHE A 103 1.81 15.86 -0.58
N ILE A 104 2.62 16.74 -0.01
CA ILE A 104 2.18 17.99 0.64
C ILE A 104 2.79 19.18 -0.08
N LYS A 105 1.95 20.15 -0.41
CA LYS A 105 2.37 21.41 -1.04
C LYS A 105 3.15 22.25 -0.04
N GLY A 106 4.43 22.45 -0.30
CA GLY A 106 5.25 23.47 0.35
C GLY A 106 5.30 24.77 -0.46
N GLU A 107 6.00 25.77 0.09
CA GLU A 107 6.17 27.07 -0.56
C GLU A 107 7.06 27.00 -1.82
N LYS A 108 8.08 26.14 -1.80
CA LYS A 108 9.11 26.04 -2.84
C LYS A 108 9.01 24.76 -3.67
N GLY A 109 8.17 23.82 -3.26
CA GLY A 109 8.04 22.53 -3.89
C GLY A 109 7.17 21.58 -3.10
N TRP A 110 7.29 20.30 -3.40
CA TRP A 110 6.55 19.25 -2.72
C TRP A 110 7.36 18.67 -1.56
N ILE A 111 6.66 18.24 -0.53
CA ILE A 111 7.14 17.41 0.55
C ILE A 111 6.52 16.03 0.36
N VAL A 112 7.33 14.99 0.32
CA VAL A 112 6.86 13.60 0.26
C VAL A 112 6.87 13.01 1.67
N ILE A 113 5.81 12.31 2.07
CA ILE A 113 5.79 11.50 3.30
C ILE A 113 5.70 10.04 2.89
N ASP A 114 6.69 9.28 3.34
CA ASP A 114 6.92 7.86 3.08
C ASP A 114 7.05 7.50 1.58
N THR A 115 7.82 6.46 1.29
CA THR A 115 8.29 6.16 -0.07
C THR A 115 8.06 4.71 -0.49
N LEU A 116 7.02 4.07 0.05
CA LEU A 116 6.55 2.74 -0.35
C LEU A 116 7.59 1.61 -0.13
N CYS A 117 7.25 0.37 -0.50
CA CYS A 117 8.12 -0.79 -0.33
C CYS A 117 9.30 -0.83 -1.31
N SER A 118 9.18 -0.19 -2.48
CA SER A 118 10.14 -0.35 -3.57
C SER A 118 10.30 0.92 -4.41
N VAL A 119 11.47 1.04 -5.03
CA VAL A 119 11.82 2.10 -5.98
C VAL A 119 10.84 2.17 -7.15
N PRO A 120 10.51 1.08 -7.87
CA PRO A 120 9.57 1.17 -8.99
C PRO A 120 8.15 1.56 -8.56
N GLY A 121 7.66 1.09 -7.41
CA GLY A 121 6.35 1.49 -6.86
C GLY A 121 6.31 2.99 -6.55
N CYS A 122 7.34 3.50 -5.88
CA CYS A 122 7.48 4.92 -5.54
C CYS A 122 7.58 5.80 -6.79
N LYS A 123 8.36 5.37 -7.80
CA LYS A 123 8.49 6.05 -9.09
C LYS A 123 7.15 6.15 -9.81
N ALA A 124 6.38 5.06 -9.87
CA ALA A 124 5.05 5.06 -10.48
C ALA A 124 4.07 6.02 -9.76
N GLY A 125 4.09 6.04 -8.43
CA GLY A 125 3.30 7.00 -7.64
C GLY A 125 3.67 8.45 -7.93
N LEU A 126 4.97 8.76 -7.99
CA LEU A 126 5.48 10.09 -8.33
C LEU A 126 5.11 10.51 -9.76
N GLU A 127 5.17 9.59 -10.73
CA GLU A 127 4.80 9.83 -12.13
C GLU A 127 3.30 10.09 -12.29
N LEU A 128 2.45 9.30 -11.63
CA LEU A 128 1.00 9.51 -11.64
C LEU A 128 0.64 10.87 -11.02
N PHE A 129 1.27 11.20 -9.89
CA PHE A 129 1.12 12.50 -9.23
C PHE A 129 1.50 13.66 -10.18
N ARG A 130 2.70 13.61 -10.77
CA ARG A 130 3.22 14.65 -11.70
C ARG A 130 2.46 14.77 -13.02
N SER A 131 1.65 13.77 -13.37
CA SER A 131 0.80 13.81 -14.56
C SER A 131 -0.48 14.60 -14.34
N HIS A 132 -0.89 14.79 -13.08
CA HIS A 132 -2.15 15.45 -12.71
C HIS A 132 -1.96 16.71 -11.85
N VAL A 133 -0.78 16.86 -11.26
CA VAL A 133 -0.43 17.95 -10.35
C VAL A 133 0.87 18.62 -10.83
N ASP A 134 1.04 19.90 -10.52
CA ASP A 134 2.15 20.73 -10.97
C ASP A 134 3.53 20.16 -10.58
N ARG A 135 4.44 20.15 -11.57
CA ARG A 135 5.78 19.53 -11.49
C ARG A 135 6.80 20.42 -10.79
N LEU A 136 6.55 20.73 -9.52
CA LEU A 136 7.53 21.37 -8.66
C LEU A 136 8.58 20.38 -8.13
N PRO A 137 9.77 20.85 -7.70
CA PRO A 137 10.80 19.99 -7.13
C PRO A 137 10.34 19.33 -5.83
N ILE A 138 10.91 18.15 -5.53
CA ILE A 138 10.77 17.52 -4.21
C ILE A 138 11.79 18.16 -3.26
N THR A 139 11.30 19.04 -2.39
CA THR A 139 12.15 19.82 -1.48
C THR A 139 12.44 19.10 -0.17
N ALA A 140 11.55 18.19 0.24
CA ALA A 140 11.77 17.38 1.43
C ALA A 140 11.11 16.01 1.32
N VAL A 141 11.66 15.05 2.04
CA VAL A 141 11.06 13.73 2.29
C VAL A 141 10.99 13.52 3.80
N ILE A 142 9.86 13.06 4.31
CA ILE A 142 9.67 12.67 5.71
C ILE A 142 9.44 11.16 5.72
N ILE A 143 10.30 10.44 6.42
CA ILE A 143 10.09 9.03 6.73
C ILE A 143 9.48 8.96 8.12
N THR A 144 8.26 8.43 8.23
CA THR A 144 7.49 8.46 9.47
C THR A 144 8.04 7.48 10.51
N HIS A 145 8.50 6.30 10.08
CA HIS A 145 9.07 5.28 10.95
C HIS A 145 9.94 4.28 10.18
N SER A 146 10.55 3.33 10.90
CA SER A 146 11.66 2.49 10.44
C SER A 146 11.27 1.22 9.66
N HIS A 147 10.03 1.06 9.21
CA HIS A 147 9.65 -0.13 8.42
C HIS A 147 9.91 0.05 6.93
N GLY A 148 10.17 -1.07 6.24
CA GLY A 148 10.63 -1.08 4.85
C GLY A 148 9.63 -0.55 3.82
N ASP A 149 8.34 -0.53 4.16
CA ASP A 149 7.24 0.03 3.38
C ASP A 149 7.14 1.56 3.45
N HIS A 150 7.93 2.20 4.31
CA HIS A 150 7.96 3.66 4.46
C HIS A 150 9.19 4.29 3.83
N CYS A 151 10.23 3.51 3.54
CA CYS A 151 11.51 4.01 3.07
C CYS A 151 12.07 3.25 1.86
N GLY A 152 11.41 2.19 1.42
CA GLY A 152 11.92 1.25 0.42
C GLY A 152 12.11 1.84 -0.96
N GLY A 153 11.41 2.91 -1.32
CA GLY A 153 11.57 3.63 -2.58
C GLY A 153 12.16 5.04 -2.45
N LEU A 154 12.92 5.33 -1.38
CA LEU A 154 13.47 6.67 -1.13
C LEU A 154 14.21 7.26 -2.34
N GLU A 155 15.06 6.48 -3.00
CA GLU A 155 15.87 6.92 -4.14
C GLU A 155 15.03 7.45 -5.32
N ALA A 156 13.77 7.00 -5.46
CA ALA A 156 12.90 7.45 -6.55
C ALA A 156 12.43 8.91 -6.41
N VAL A 157 12.55 9.52 -5.23
CA VAL A 157 12.07 10.89 -4.95
C VAL A 157 13.18 11.88 -4.60
N LEU A 158 14.44 11.43 -4.53
CA LEU A 158 15.56 12.30 -4.23
C LEU A 158 15.93 13.17 -5.44
N GLU A 159 16.02 14.47 -5.21
CA GLU A 159 16.54 15.48 -6.12
C GLU A 159 17.73 16.21 -5.48
N GLU A 160 18.42 17.07 -6.23
CA GLU A 160 19.70 17.70 -5.83
C GLU A 160 19.65 18.40 -4.47
N ASN A 161 18.51 19.00 -4.10
CA ASN A 161 18.36 19.79 -2.87
C ASN A 161 17.30 19.21 -1.92
N THR A 162 16.94 17.94 -2.07
CA THR A 162 15.95 17.29 -1.20
C THR A 162 16.51 17.07 0.20
N VAL A 163 15.83 17.61 1.22
CA VAL A 163 16.17 17.35 2.63
C VAL A 163 15.37 16.16 3.14
N VAL A 164 16.04 15.15 3.70
CA VAL A 164 15.36 13.98 4.28
C VAL A 164 15.26 14.13 5.79
N TYR A 165 14.04 13.99 6.32
CA TYR A 165 13.73 13.98 7.74
C TYR A 165 13.32 12.57 8.17
N TRP A 166 13.85 12.12 9.30
CA TRP A 166 13.47 10.86 9.93
C TRP A 166 13.56 10.97 11.46
N PRO A 167 12.90 10.06 12.22
CA PRO A 167 13.05 9.96 13.66
C PRO A 167 14.51 9.74 14.08
N MET A 168 14.90 10.33 15.21
CA MET A 168 16.29 10.32 15.71
C MET A 168 16.95 8.92 15.71
N ASN A 169 16.17 7.88 16.03
CA ASN A 169 16.67 6.51 16.17
C ASN A 169 16.36 5.63 14.94
N LEU A 170 15.96 6.19 13.80
CA LEU A 170 15.52 5.40 12.65
C LEU A 170 16.60 4.41 12.18
N ARG A 171 17.87 4.81 12.19
CA ARG A 171 18.98 3.95 11.74
C ARG A 171 19.23 2.80 12.71
N GLU A 172 19.23 3.08 14.00
CA GLU A 172 19.41 2.08 15.05
C GLU A 172 18.32 1.02 14.97
N GLU A 173 17.06 1.44 14.83
CA GLU A 173 15.92 0.51 14.72
C GLU A 173 15.96 -0.29 13.42
N PHE A 174 16.32 0.33 12.29
CA PHE A 174 16.40 -0.38 11.01
C PHE A 174 17.41 -1.53 11.03
N VAL A 175 18.53 -1.33 11.74
CA VAL A 175 19.57 -2.36 11.92
C VAL A 175 19.16 -3.36 12.98
N SER A 176 18.69 -2.90 14.15
CA SER A 176 18.36 -3.78 15.29
C SER A 176 17.25 -4.77 14.94
N GLU A 177 16.24 -4.33 14.20
CA GLU A 177 15.08 -5.13 13.81
C GLU A 177 15.49 -6.31 12.93
N LYS A 178 16.37 -6.08 11.95
CA LYS A 178 16.64 -7.06 10.88
C LYS A 178 17.90 -7.87 11.07
N MET A 179 18.86 -7.42 11.87
CA MET A 179 20.18 -8.05 11.88
C MET A 179 20.21 -9.36 12.68
N LEU A 180 19.77 -9.35 13.94
CA LEU A 180 19.91 -10.52 14.83
C LEU A 180 18.91 -11.64 14.51
N ALA A 181 17.69 -11.28 14.12
CA ALA A 181 16.59 -12.22 13.89
C ALA A 181 16.11 -12.25 12.43
N GLY A 182 16.80 -11.57 11.49
CA GLY A 182 16.34 -11.36 10.11
C GLY A 182 15.94 -12.64 9.39
N VAL A 183 16.79 -13.67 9.40
CA VAL A 183 16.49 -14.95 8.73
C VAL A 183 15.20 -15.59 9.26
N ALA A 184 14.99 -15.55 10.58
CA ALA A 184 13.79 -16.09 11.20
C ALA A 184 12.55 -15.22 10.90
N MET A 185 12.71 -13.90 10.91
CA MET A 185 11.66 -12.93 10.57
C MET A 185 11.23 -13.09 9.12
N ASP A 186 12.16 -13.08 8.16
CA ASP A 186 11.89 -13.25 6.74
C ASP A 186 11.15 -14.56 6.47
N ARG A 187 11.61 -15.67 7.09
CA ARG A 187 10.91 -16.95 6.93
C ARG A 187 9.48 -16.92 7.48
N ARG A 188 9.23 -16.21 8.58
CA ARG A 188 7.89 -16.05 9.16
C ARG A 188 7.02 -15.09 8.34
N CYS A 189 7.61 -14.07 7.71
CA CYS A 189 6.93 -13.15 6.81
C CYS A 189 6.32 -13.86 5.61
N VAL A 190 6.94 -14.95 5.11
CA VAL A 190 6.34 -15.80 4.05
C VAL A 190 4.94 -16.28 4.43
N TYR A 191 4.71 -16.64 5.69
CA TYR A 191 3.40 -17.06 6.18
C TYR A 191 2.49 -15.87 6.46
N MET A 192 3.02 -14.82 7.11
CA MET A 192 2.24 -13.63 7.49
C MET A 192 1.66 -12.90 6.26
N PHE A 193 2.43 -12.80 5.19
CA PHE A 193 2.03 -12.14 3.94
C PHE A 193 1.58 -13.12 2.86
N GLY A 194 1.43 -14.41 3.18
CA GLY A 194 0.93 -15.41 2.24
C GLY A 194 1.68 -15.49 0.91
N GLN A 195 2.99 -15.22 0.89
CA GLN A 195 3.78 -15.03 -0.35
C GLN A 195 3.75 -16.23 -1.31
N ASN A 196 3.44 -17.43 -0.80
CA ASN A 196 3.35 -18.66 -1.57
C ASN A 196 1.91 -19.13 -1.83
N LEU A 197 0.91 -18.33 -1.44
CA LEU A 197 -0.49 -18.64 -1.70
C LEU A 197 -0.94 -17.98 -3.01
N PRO A 198 -1.78 -18.65 -3.82
CA PRO A 198 -2.37 -18.01 -4.98
C PRO A 198 -3.29 -16.87 -4.54
N GLN A 199 -3.38 -15.80 -5.34
CA GLN A 199 -4.40 -14.77 -5.15
C GLN A 199 -5.77 -15.35 -5.57
N SER A 200 -6.60 -15.71 -4.59
CA SER A 200 -7.92 -16.31 -4.85
C SER A 200 -8.80 -16.30 -3.60
N LYS A 201 -10.08 -16.65 -3.78
CA LYS A 201 -11.10 -16.81 -2.73
C LYS A 201 -10.78 -17.93 -1.71
N GLU A 202 -9.82 -18.80 -2.02
CA GLU A 202 -9.33 -19.88 -1.15
C GLU A 202 -7.85 -19.69 -0.75
N GLY A 203 -7.22 -18.60 -1.19
CA GLY A 203 -5.80 -18.33 -1.00
C GLY A 203 -5.55 -16.99 -0.30
N PHE A 204 -4.61 -16.20 -0.83
CA PHE A 204 -4.29 -14.87 -0.31
C PHE A 204 -5.28 -13.85 -0.86
N ILE A 205 -5.94 -13.12 0.04
CA ILE A 205 -6.92 -12.07 -0.31
C ILE A 205 -6.49 -10.67 0.11
N GLY A 206 -5.37 -10.54 0.83
CA GLY A 206 -4.86 -9.30 1.39
C GLY A 206 -4.30 -9.49 2.80
N CYS A 207 -3.64 -8.46 3.33
CA CYS A 207 -3.00 -8.50 4.66
C CYS A 207 -3.72 -7.64 5.72
N GLY A 208 -4.92 -7.15 5.42
CA GLY A 208 -5.76 -6.36 6.33
C GLY A 208 -5.33 -4.89 6.46
N LEU A 209 -4.03 -4.62 6.61
CA LEU A 209 -3.48 -3.25 6.65
C LEU A 209 -3.52 -2.56 5.29
N GLY A 210 -3.05 -3.26 4.27
CA GLY A 210 -3.15 -2.91 2.86
C GLY A 210 -3.44 -4.17 2.05
N GLN A 211 -3.29 -4.11 0.72
CA GLN A 211 -3.51 -5.28 -0.11
C GLN A 211 -2.28 -6.20 -0.11
N ALA A 212 -1.14 -5.71 -0.58
CA ALA A 212 0.15 -6.38 -0.57
C ALA A 212 1.28 -5.35 -0.76
N GLY A 213 2.50 -5.67 -0.32
CA GLY A 213 3.66 -4.82 -0.57
C GLY A 213 4.09 -4.86 -2.04
N CYS A 214 4.39 -3.71 -2.64
CA CYS A 214 4.96 -3.66 -3.99
C CYS A 214 6.34 -4.32 -4.00
N GLN A 215 6.58 -5.18 -4.99
CA GLN A 215 7.87 -5.85 -5.16
C GLN A 215 8.88 -4.96 -5.89
N GLY A 216 10.08 -5.47 -6.12
CA GLY A 216 11.14 -4.78 -6.88
C GLY A 216 12.32 -4.34 -6.01
N SER A 217 13.20 -3.56 -6.62
CA SER A 217 14.40 -3.03 -5.95
C SER A 217 14.03 -2.09 -4.80
N LYS A 218 14.85 -2.12 -3.75
CA LYS A 218 14.71 -1.25 -2.58
C LYS A 218 15.90 -0.31 -2.52
N SER A 219 15.68 0.90 -2.03
CA SER A 219 16.72 1.89 -1.81
C SER A 219 17.74 1.43 -0.78
N HIS A 220 18.98 1.84 -0.97
CA HIS A 220 20.05 1.66 -0.02
C HIS A 220 20.04 2.83 0.97
N LEU A 221 19.64 2.57 2.22
CA LEU A 221 19.67 3.55 3.32
C LEU A 221 21.03 3.62 4.02
#